data_AF-A0A933GME6-F1
#
_entry.id   AF-A0A933GME6-F1
#
_cell.length_a   1.000
_cell.length_b   1.000
_cell.length_c   1.000
_cell.angle_alpha   90.00
_cell.angle_beta   90.00
_cell.angle_gamma   90.00
#
_symmetry.space_group_name_H-M   'P 1'
#
loop_
_entity.id
_entity.type
_entity.pdbx_description
1 polymer ?
#
loop_
_entity_poly.entity_id
_entity_poly.type
_entity_poly.pdbx_seq_one_letter_code
_entity_poly.pdbx_strand_id
1 'polypeptide(L)'
;MINSTATLDHRSHLDHYMTTFSLYIKELYPEAQMEISFASYDGEDGHIILFLPSSISDDEREKLGNQLAEKGIEILLESGLLILVELRDMESSHP
;
A
#
# COMPACT_ATOMS: atom_id res chain seq x y z
N MET A 1 0.42 30.45 8.82
CA MET A 1 1.58 29.79 9.42
C MET A 1 1.23 28.33 9.58
N ILE A 2 1.88 27.44 8.83
CA ILE A 2 1.64 25.99 8.96
C ILE A 2 2.40 25.54 10.20
N ASN A 3 1.70 24.91 11.14
CA ASN A 3 2.27 24.54 12.44
C ASN A 3 3.20 23.34 12.25
N SER A 4 4.52 23.55 12.27
CA SER A 4 5.53 22.53 11.93
C SER A 4 5.44 21.23 12.74
N THR A 5 4.88 21.28 13.96
CA THR A 5 4.61 20.11 14.79
C THR A 5 3.47 19.24 14.25
N ALA A 6 2.37 19.85 13.79
CA ALA A 6 1.26 19.08 13.21
C ALA A 6 1.66 18.35 11.93
N THR A 7 2.58 18.92 11.15
CA THR A 7 3.12 18.29 9.93
C THR A 7 4.06 17.12 10.25
N LEU A 8 4.85 17.23 11.34
CA LEU A 8 5.69 16.14 11.83
C LEU A 8 4.84 14.99 12.38
N ASP A 9 3.80 15.31 13.14
CA ASP A 9 2.88 14.32 13.71
C ASP A 9 2.13 13.57 12.61
N HIS A 10 1.62 14.25 11.59
CA HIS A 10 0.97 13.61 10.44
C HIS A 10 1.92 12.71 9.66
N ARG A 11 3.16 13.16 9.39
CA ARG A 11 4.14 12.33 8.68
C ARG A 11 4.51 11.07 9.47
N SER A 12 4.77 11.20 10.76
CA SER A 12 5.05 10.04 11.61
C SER A 12 3.86 9.09 11.70
N HIS A 13 2.63 9.62 11.68
CA HIS A 13 1.41 8.83 11.64
C HIS A 13 1.28 8.04 10.33
N LEU A 14 1.51 8.70 9.19
CA LEU A 14 1.52 8.07 7.88
C LEU A 14 2.62 7.01 7.77
N ASP A 15 3.85 7.32 8.18
CA ASP A 15 4.97 6.37 8.20
C ASP A 15 4.64 5.09 8.99
N HIS A 16 3.97 5.24 10.14
CA HIS A 16 3.51 4.11 10.94
C HIS A 16 2.54 3.21 10.16
N TYR A 17 1.49 3.78 9.57
CA TYR A 17 0.48 2.99 8.86
C TYR A 17 0.97 2.43 7.53
N MET A 18 1.85 3.15 6.81
CA MET A 18 2.54 2.63 5.63
C MET A 18 3.39 1.41 5.99
N THR A 19 4.07 1.44 7.14
CA THR A 19 4.84 0.30 7.64
C THR A 19 3.93 -0.87 8.01
N THR A 20 2.85 -0.62 8.76
CA THR A 20 1.87 -1.64 9.14
C THR A 20 1.26 -2.32 7.92
N PHE A 21 0.85 -1.55 6.91
CA PHE A 21 0.26 -2.11 5.70
C PHE A 21 1.29 -2.92 4.91
N SER A 22 2.53 -2.42 4.78
CA SER A 22 3.61 -3.14 4.10
C SER A 22 3.96 -4.47 4.76
N LEU A 23 3.96 -4.52 6.11
CA LEU A 23 4.19 -5.76 6.85
C LEU A 23 3.06 -6.75 6.66
N TYR A 24 1.81 -6.29 6.69
CA TYR A 24 0.65 -7.14 6.38
C TYR A 24 0.74 -7.73 4.97
N ILE A 25 1.12 -6.94 3.97
CA ILE A 25 1.33 -7.44 2.61
C ILE A 25 2.43 -8.52 2.59
N LYS A 26 3.54 -8.33 3.31
CA LYS A 26 4.61 -9.35 3.41
C LYS A 26 4.16 -10.62 4.13
N GLU A 27 3.26 -10.54 5.10
CA GLU A 27 2.70 -11.73 5.75
C GLU A 27 1.80 -12.52 4.81
N LEU A 28 0.99 -11.83 3.99
CA LEU A 28 0.14 -12.46 2.97
C LEU A 28 0.95 -13.02 1.79
N TYR A 29 1.97 -12.27 1.36
CA TYR A 29 2.76 -12.59 0.18
C TYR A 29 4.25 -12.27 0.43
N PRO A 30 5.01 -13.17 1.07
CA PRO A 30 6.40 -12.91 1.47
C PRO A 30 7.33 -12.52 0.31
N GLU A 31 7.09 -13.11 -0.86
CA GLU A 31 7.87 -12.91 -2.08
C GLU A 31 7.50 -11.63 -2.84
N ALA A 32 6.53 -10.84 -2.37
CA ALA A 32 6.07 -9.67 -3.10
C ALA A 32 7.17 -8.63 -3.24
N GLN A 33 7.38 -8.12 -4.45
CA GLN A 33 8.17 -6.91 -4.63
C GLN A 33 7.25 -5.71 -4.45
N MET A 34 7.69 -4.72 -3.69
CA MET A 34 6.90 -3.55 -3.34
C MET A 34 7.67 -2.27 -3.56
N GLU A 35 7.01 -1.28 -4.13
CA GLU A 35 7.44 0.10 -4.09
C GLU A 35 6.49 0.91 -3.21
N ILE A 36 7.08 1.74 -2.34
CA ILE A 36 6.36 2.57 -1.38
C ILE A 36 6.52 4.03 -1.80
N SER A 37 5.40 4.71 -1.97
CA SER A 37 5.32 6.13 -2.30
C SER A 37 4.53 6.88 -1.23
N PHE A 38 5.08 8.01 -0.78
CA PHE A 38 4.40 8.98 0.08
C PHE A 38 3.89 10.19 -0.74
N ALA A 39 3.96 10.11 -2.06
CA ALA A 39 3.39 11.13 -2.92
C ALA A 39 1.87 10.96 -2.96
N SER A 40 1.16 12.06 -2.70
CA SER A 40 -0.31 12.12 -2.80
C SER A 40 -0.71 12.33 -4.25
N TYR A 41 -1.37 11.34 -4.85
CA TYR A 41 -2.07 11.49 -6.11
C TYR A 41 -3.58 11.36 -5.86
N ASP A 42 -4.35 12.39 -6.26
CA ASP A 42 -5.82 12.42 -6.15
C ASP A 42 -6.40 12.21 -4.74
N GLY A 43 -5.71 12.74 -3.71
CA GLY A 43 -6.23 12.78 -2.34
C GLY A 43 -5.90 11.56 -1.47
N GLU A 44 -5.12 10.61 -1.98
CA GLU A 44 -4.48 9.59 -1.14
C GLU A 44 -3.37 10.21 -0.27
N ASP A 45 -3.14 9.66 0.91
CA ASP A 45 -2.03 10.05 1.78
C ASP A 45 -0.76 9.26 1.46
N GLY A 46 -0.91 8.07 0.87
CA GLY A 46 0.20 7.23 0.44
C GLY A 46 -0.23 6.12 -0.50
N HIS A 47 0.74 5.51 -1.17
CA HIS A 47 0.52 4.53 -2.22
C HIS A 47 1.58 3.42 -2.16
N ILE A 48 1.13 2.18 -2.34
CA ILE A 48 1.99 1.00 -2.42
C ILE A 48 1.75 0.33 -3.78
N ILE A 49 2.82 0.10 -4.54
CA ILE A 49 2.76 -0.73 -5.74
C ILE A 49 3.23 -2.12 -5.36
N LEU A 50 2.37 -3.11 -5.57
CA LEU A 50 2.68 -4.52 -5.38
C LEU A 50 2.91 -5.16 -6.75
N PHE A 51 4.12 -5.64 -7.00
CA PHE A 51 4.43 -6.39 -8.21
C PHE A 51 4.18 -7.87 -7.98
N LEU A 52 3.26 -8.41 -8.77
CA LEU A 52 2.83 -9.81 -8.74
C LEU A 52 3.56 -10.60 -9.82
N PRO A 53 3.92 -11.87 -9.55
CA PRO A 53 4.47 -12.72 -10.59
C PRO A 53 3.43 -12.97 -11.68
N SER A 54 3.89 -13.07 -12.92
CA SER A 54 3.03 -13.36 -14.08
C SER A 54 2.33 -14.72 -14.03
N SER A 55 2.71 -15.58 -13.08
CA SER A 55 2.10 -16.88 -12.84
C SER A 55 0.90 -16.85 -11.89
N ILE A 56 0.58 -15.72 -11.27
CA ILE A 56 -0.59 -15.60 -10.39
C ILE A 56 -1.87 -15.79 -11.22
N SER A 57 -2.82 -16.57 -10.72
CA SER A 57 -4.13 -16.70 -11.37
C SER A 57 -5.00 -15.47 -11.11
N ASP A 58 -6.00 -15.25 -11.96
CA ASP A 58 -6.98 -14.16 -11.78
C ASP A 58 -7.73 -14.29 -10.46
N ASP A 59 -8.11 -15.52 -10.07
CA ASP A 59 -8.81 -15.79 -8.80
C ASP A 59 -7.92 -15.45 -7.58
N GLU A 60 -6.63 -15.81 -7.64
CA GLU A 60 -5.68 -15.45 -6.58
C GLU A 60 -5.44 -13.95 -6.53
N ARG A 61 -5.37 -13.28 -7.69
CA ARG A 61 -5.24 -11.83 -7.79
C ARG A 61 -6.45 -11.12 -7.20
N GLU A 62 -7.66 -11.56 -7.53
CA GLU A 62 -8.90 -10.99 -7.00
C GLU A 62 -8.98 -11.19 -5.48
N LYS A 63 -8.68 -12.40 -4.99
CA LYS A 63 -8.65 -12.69 -3.56
C LYS A 63 -7.66 -11.79 -2.82
N LEU A 64 -6.44 -11.65 -3.34
CA LEU A 64 -5.45 -10.75 -2.77
C LEU A 64 -5.95 -9.30 -2.77
N GLY A 65 -6.48 -8.82 -3.90
CA GLY A 65 -7.07 -7.49 -4.02
C GLY A 65 -8.14 -7.21 -2.96
N ASN A 66 -9.04 -8.17 -2.74
CA ASN A 66 -10.08 -8.05 -1.70
C ASN A 66 -9.49 -7.98 -0.28
N GLN A 67 -8.49 -8.81 0.04
CA GLN A 67 -7.83 -8.79 1.35
C GLN A 67 -7.06 -7.49 1.61
N LEU A 68 -6.48 -6.90 0.56
CA LEU A 68 -5.79 -5.60 0.66
C LEU A 68 -6.80 -4.46 0.78
N ALA A 69 -7.89 -4.49 0.02
CA ALA A 69 -8.96 -3.49 0.12
C ALA A 69 -9.59 -3.48 1.51
N GLU A 70 -9.89 -4.65 2.08
CA GLU A 70 -10.40 -4.77 3.45
C GLU A 70 -9.42 -4.15 4.46
N LYS A 71 -8.13 -4.49 4.35
CA LYS A 71 -7.13 -3.91 5.26
C LYS A 71 -6.99 -2.40 5.10
N GLY A 72 -7.04 -1.89 3.86
CA GLY A 72 -7.00 -0.47 3.58
C GLY A 72 -8.19 0.28 4.19
N ILE A 73 -9.39 -0.31 4.16
CA ILE A 73 -10.58 0.25 4.82
C ILE A 73 -10.41 0.28 6.34
N GLU A 74 -9.89 -0.79 6.95
CA GLU A 74 -9.58 -0.78 8.40
C GLU A 74 -8.64 0.37 8.76
N ILE A 75 -7.54 0.52 8.02
CA ILE A 75 -6.57 1.60 8.23
C ILE A 75 -7.24 2.96 8.08
N LEU A 76 -8.06 3.16 7.04
CA LEU A 76 -8.76 4.42 6.83
C LEU A 76 -9.70 4.75 8.00
N LEU A 77 -10.45 3.77 8.50
CA LEU A 77 -11.38 3.97 9.62
C LEU A 77 -10.65 4.25 10.94
N GLU A 78 -9.49 3.62 11.17
CA GLU A 78 -8.70 3.77 12.39
C GLU A 78 -7.88 5.07 12.42
N SER A 79 -7.26 5.42 11.29
CA SER A 79 -6.25 6.48 11.19
C SER A 79 -6.74 7.75 10.48
N GLY A 80 -7.79 7.63 9.66
CA GLY A 80 -8.21 8.67 8.73
C GLY A 80 -7.32 8.81 7.50
N LEU A 81 -6.32 7.94 7.31
CA LEU A 81 -5.41 7.96 6.16
C LEU A 81 -5.92 7.09 5.02
N LEU A 82 -5.96 7.66 3.82
CA LEU A 82 -6.26 6.93 2.59
C LEU A 82 -4.96 6.41 1.98
N ILE A 83 -4.66 5.13 2.20
CA ILE A 83 -3.51 4.45 1.61
C ILE A 83 -4.00 3.47 0.54
N LEU A 84 -3.59 3.68 -0.71
CA LEU A 84 -3.97 2.81 -1.83
C LEU A 84 -2.91 1.75 -2.11
N VAL A 85 -3.36 0.59 -2.57
CA VAL A 85 -2.48 -0.48 -3.07
C VAL A 85 -2.82 -0.78 -4.52
N GLU A 86 -1.82 -0.66 -5.39
CA GLU A 86 -1.92 -0.99 -6.81
C GLU A 86 -1.29 -2.37 -7.06
N LEU A 87 -2.02 -3.25 -7.74
CA LEU A 87 -1.51 -4.56 -8.16
C LEU A 87 -0.99 -4.46 -9.61
N ARG A 88 0.32 -4.52 -9.80
CA ARG A 88 0.96 -4.57 -11.13
C ARG A 88 1.55 -5.94 -11.42
N ASP A 89 1.62 -6.28 -12.69
CA ASP A 89 2.37 -7.45 -13.13
C ASP A 89 3.87 -7.12 -13.11
N MET A 90 4.70 -8.08 -12.71
CA MET A 90 6.14 -8.00 -12.98
C MET A 90 6.32 -8.02 -14.49
N GLU A 91 6.79 -6.91 -15.08
CA GLU A 91 7.20 -6.94 -16.49
C GLU A 91 8.25 -8.03 -16.64
N SER A 92 7.97 -9.01 -17.51
CA SER A 92 8.99 -9.95 -17.95
C SER A 92 10.07 -9.12 -18.63
N SER A 93 11.20 -8.90 -17.96
CA SER A 93 12.39 -8.34 -18.57
C SER A 93 12.66 -9.11 -19.85
N HIS A 94 12.34 -8.54 -21.01
CA HIS A 94 12.75 -9.11 -22.27
C HIS A 94 14.29 -8.99 -22.36
N PRO A 95 14.98 -10.09 -22.69
CA PRO A 95 16.44 -10.11 -22.80
C PRO A 95 16.96 -9.20 -23.92
#